data_AF-A0A7W0TEC1-F1
#
_entry.id   AF-A0A7W0TEC1-F1
#
_cell.length_a   1.000
_cell.length_b   1.000
_cell.length_c   1.000
_cell.angle_alpha   90.00
_cell.angle_beta   90.00
_cell.angle_gamma   90.00
#
_symmetry.space_group_name_H-M   'P 1'
#
loop_
_entity.id
_entity.type
_entity.pdbx_description
1 polymer ?
#
loop_
_entity_poly.entity_id
_entity_poly.type
_entity_poly.pdbx_seq_one_letter_code
_entity_poly.pdbx_strand_id
1 'polypeptide(L)'
;QRVLTDLVSLVRVALHEEDELVSYPDVVRERYRAWLLSQENAGHLFTPEQLAWLERIRDHVSASLGITVDDFEYTPFREAGGLGKAAQVFGDNLGPLLDELNEVLTV
;
A
#
# COMPACT_ATOMS: atom_id res chain seq x y z
N GLN A 1 46.67 8.04 -0.42
CA GLN A 1 45.48 7.68 0.40
C GLN A 1 44.27 7.50 -0.51
N ARG A 2 44.04 6.28 -1.01
CA ARG A 2 42.84 5.83 -1.73
C ARG A 2 42.78 4.30 -1.59
N VAL A 3 42.35 3.80 -0.44
CA VAL A 3 42.19 2.34 -0.20
C VAL A 3 40.94 2.03 0.64
N LEU A 4 40.10 3.02 0.95
CA LEU A 4 38.89 2.83 1.77
C LEU A 4 37.59 2.95 0.98
N THR A 5 37.60 3.52 -0.23
CA THR A 5 36.39 3.72 -1.03
C THR A 5 36.02 2.49 -1.86
N ASP A 6 37.01 1.72 -2.34
CA ASP A 6 36.74 0.56 -3.21
C ASP A 6 36.19 -0.67 -2.47
N LEU A 7 36.52 -0.85 -1.19
CA LEU A 7 35.96 -1.96 -0.41
C LEU A 7 34.48 -1.73 -0.06
N VAL A 8 34.05 -0.49 0.15
CA VAL A 8 32.63 -0.18 0.39
C VAL A 8 31.82 -0.34 -0.90
N SER A 9 32.40 -0.04 -2.07
CA SER A 9 31.77 -0.29 -3.37
C SER A 9 31.63 -1.79 -3.67
N LEU A 10 32.66 -2.61 -3.40
CA LEU A 10 32.59 -4.05 -3.62
C LEU A 10 31.58 -4.76 -2.70
N VAL A 11 31.44 -4.32 -1.44
CA VAL A 11 30.42 -4.86 -0.52
C VAL A 11 29.00 -4.48 -0.97
N ARG A 12 28.80 -3.28 -1.53
CA ARG A 12 27.49 -2.87 -2.06
C ARG A 12 27.12 -3.60 -3.35
N VAL A 13 28.12 -4.01 -4.14
CA VAL A 13 27.94 -4.75 -5.40
C VAL A 13 27.74 -6.26 -5.15
N ALA A 14 28.39 -6.87 -4.16
CA ALA A 14 28.21 -8.30 -3.87
C ALA A 14 26.88 -8.66 -3.19
N LEU A 15 26.14 -7.67 -2.66
CA LEU A 15 24.78 -7.84 -2.15
C LEU A 15 23.70 -7.54 -3.21
N HIS A 16 24.10 -7.22 -4.44
CA HIS A 16 23.20 -6.95 -5.56
C HIS A 16 22.92 -8.19 -6.45
N GLU A 17 23.44 -9.37 -6.11
CA GLU A 17 23.51 -10.49 -7.06
C GLU A 17 22.50 -11.64 -6.89
N GLU A 18 21.64 -11.71 -5.85
CA GLU A 18 20.71 -12.88 -5.72
C GLU A 18 19.26 -12.61 -5.28
N ASP A 19 18.81 -11.36 -5.23
CA ASP A 19 17.37 -11.05 -5.27
C ASP A 19 17.17 -9.98 -6.35
N GLU A 20 16.55 -10.32 -7.48
CA GLU A 20 15.88 -9.32 -8.31
C GLU A 20 14.71 -8.77 -7.47
N LEU A 21 15.04 -7.86 -6.56
CA LEU A 21 14.21 -7.26 -5.53
C LEU A 21 13.02 -6.57 -6.19
N VAL A 22 11.88 -7.26 -6.31
CA VAL A 22 10.61 -6.57 -6.53
C VAL A 22 10.48 -5.56 -5.39
N SER A 23 10.39 -4.27 -5.72
CA SER A 23 10.27 -3.24 -4.69
C SER A 23 9.00 -3.53 -3.88
N TYR A 24 9.05 -3.38 -2.55
CA TYR A 24 7.87 -3.61 -1.72
C TYR A 24 6.60 -2.87 -2.23
N PRO A 25 6.69 -1.61 -2.72
CA PRO A 25 5.56 -0.96 -3.39
C PRO A 25 5.00 -1.71 -4.61
N ASP A 26 5.85 -2.36 -5.40
CA ASP A 26 5.39 -3.16 -6.54
C ASP A 26 4.69 -4.45 -6.08
N VAL A 27 5.18 -5.09 -5.00
CA VAL A 27 4.51 -6.23 -4.36
C VAL A 27 3.12 -5.84 -3.87
N VAL A 28 3.00 -4.73 -3.15
CA VAL A 28 1.71 -4.22 -2.65
C VAL A 28 0.77 -3.90 -3.81
N ARG A 29 1.26 -3.31 -4.90
CA ARG A 29 0.46 -3.01 -6.08
C ARG A 29 -0.08 -4.28 -6.74
N GLU A 30 0.73 -5.32 -6.83
CA GLU A 30 0.31 -6.61 -7.41
C GLU A 30 -0.74 -7.30 -6.53
N ARG A 31 -0.53 -7.35 -5.22
CA ARG A 31 -1.51 -7.88 -4.25
C ARG A 31 -2.83 -7.13 -4.31
N TYR A 32 -2.77 -5.80 -4.40
CA TYR A 32 -3.96 -4.96 -4.55
C TYR A 32 -4.76 -5.28 -5.82
N ARG A 33 -4.09 -5.50 -6.96
CA ARG A 33 -4.76 -5.89 -8.22
C ARG A 33 -5.41 -7.26 -8.10
N ALA A 34 -4.71 -8.23 -7.52
CA ALA A 34 -5.24 -9.57 -7.29
C ALA A 34 -6.47 -9.51 -6.36
N TRP A 35 -6.39 -8.72 -5.29
CA TRP A 35 -7.50 -8.49 -4.37
C TRP A 35 -8.70 -7.84 -5.07
N LEU A 36 -8.51 -6.78 -5.85
CA LEU A 36 -9.59 -6.15 -6.62
C LEU A 36 -10.29 -7.14 -7.56
N LEU A 37 -9.52 -7.97 -8.27
CA LEU A 37 -10.09 -9.00 -9.14
C LEU A 37 -10.88 -10.05 -8.35
N SER A 38 -10.43 -10.41 -7.15
CA SER A 38 -11.17 -11.33 -6.28
C SER A 38 -12.51 -10.75 -5.82
N GLN A 39 -12.56 -9.45 -5.51
CA GLN A 39 -13.78 -8.73 -5.14
C GLN A 39 -14.76 -8.71 -6.33
N GLU A 40 -14.28 -8.38 -7.53
CA GLU A 40 -15.10 -8.39 -8.74
C GLU A 40 -15.68 -9.79 -9.04
N ASN A 41 -14.86 -10.84 -8.92
CA ASN A 41 -15.30 -12.23 -9.10
C ASN A 41 -16.33 -12.67 -8.05
N ALA A 42 -16.29 -12.09 -6.84
CA ALA A 42 -17.29 -12.28 -5.79
C ALA A 42 -18.57 -11.43 -6.01
N GLY A 43 -18.62 -10.60 -7.06
CA GLY A 43 -19.75 -9.73 -7.37
C GLY A 43 -19.73 -8.38 -6.64
N HIS A 44 -18.63 -8.06 -5.95
CA HIS A 44 -18.44 -6.75 -5.33
C HIS A 44 -17.84 -5.77 -6.34
N LEU A 45 -18.59 -4.72 -6.67
CA LEU A 45 -18.14 -3.65 -7.54
C LEU A 45 -17.98 -2.36 -6.73
N PHE A 46 -16.81 -1.75 -6.84
CA PHE A 46 -16.53 -0.47 -6.22
C PHE A 46 -16.93 0.68 -7.14
N THR A 47 -17.50 1.74 -6.56
CA THR A 47 -17.74 2.99 -7.29
C THR A 47 -16.41 3.68 -7.63
N PRO A 48 -16.38 4.61 -8.61
CA PRO A 48 -15.16 5.37 -8.91
C PRO A 48 -14.59 6.10 -7.70
N GLU A 49 -15.44 6.59 -6.79
CA GLU A 49 -15.01 7.24 -5.55
C GLU A 49 -14.37 6.24 -4.58
N GLN A 50 -14.98 5.05 -4.40
CA GLN A 50 -14.41 3.99 -3.57
C GLN A 50 -13.04 3.54 -4.11
N LEU A 51 -12.90 3.33 -5.41
CA LEU A 51 -11.62 2.97 -6.04
C LEU A 51 -10.55 4.04 -5.79
N ALA A 52 -10.90 5.32 -5.89
CA ALA A 52 -9.96 6.41 -5.62
C ALA A 52 -9.48 6.41 -4.16
N TRP A 53 -10.33 6.03 -3.20
CA TRP A 53 -9.92 5.85 -1.81
C TRP A 53 -9.03 4.61 -1.62
N LEU A 54 -9.42 3.48 -2.21
CA LEU A 54 -8.65 2.23 -2.15
C LEU A 54 -7.24 2.41 -2.74
N GLU A 55 -7.08 3.17 -3.82
CA GLU A 55 -5.78 3.51 -4.40
C GLU A 55 -4.90 4.33 -3.46
N ARG A 56 -5.48 5.32 -2.75
CA ARG A 56 -4.76 6.10 -1.73
C ARG A 56 -4.33 5.23 -0.56
N ILE A 57 -5.19 4.31 -0.12
CA ILE A 57 -4.89 3.34 0.94
C ILE A 57 -3.73 2.44 0.50
N ARG A 58 -3.79 1.86 -0.70
CA ARG A 58 -2.69 1.07 -1.28
C ARG A 58 -1.38 1.85 -1.29
N ASP A 59 -1.40 3.09 -1.77
CA ASP A 59 -0.19 3.91 -1.88
C ASP A 59 0.39 4.25 -0.51
N HIS A 60 -0.47 4.49 0.49
CA HIS A 60 -0.04 4.66 1.87
C HIS A 60 0.59 3.37 2.41
N VAL A 61 -0.09 2.22 2.33
CA VAL A 61 0.41 0.91 2.80
C VAL A 61 1.74 0.55 2.12
N SER A 62 1.89 0.88 0.83
CA SER A 62 3.15 0.68 0.09
C SER A 62 4.33 1.43 0.71
N ALA A 63 4.08 2.53 1.40
CA ALA A 63 5.09 3.39 2.02
C ALA A 63 5.25 3.15 3.54
N SER A 64 4.19 2.74 4.24
CA SER A 64 4.14 2.64 5.70
C SER A 64 3.99 1.21 6.24
N LEU A 65 3.81 0.21 5.38
CA LEU A 65 3.57 -1.20 5.73
C LEU A 65 2.26 -1.44 6.50
N GLY A 66 1.30 -0.52 6.43
CA GLY A 66 -0.02 -0.69 7.03
C GLY A 66 -0.82 0.61 7.04
N ILE A 67 -2.08 0.53 7.44
CA ILE A 67 -2.95 1.69 7.59
C ILE A 67 -3.85 1.52 8.82
N THR A 68 -4.12 2.64 9.50
CA THR A 68 -5.05 2.74 10.61
C THR A 68 -6.06 3.86 10.36
N VAL A 69 -7.08 3.94 11.21
CA VAL A 69 -8.06 5.03 11.17
C VAL A 69 -7.41 6.39 11.40
N ASP A 70 -6.36 6.45 12.24
CA ASP A 70 -5.66 7.70 12.58
C ASP A 70 -4.92 8.30 11.37
N ASP A 71 -4.52 7.47 10.39
CA ASP A 71 -3.85 7.93 9.18
C ASP A 71 -4.73 8.88 8.34
N PHE A 72 -6.06 8.80 8.51
CA PHE A 72 -7.01 9.67 7.82
C PHE A 72 -6.97 11.13 8.29
N GLU A 73 -6.26 11.43 9.39
CA GLU A 73 -6.00 12.79 9.86
C GLU A 73 -4.89 13.49 9.07
N TYR A 74 -4.13 12.77 8.25
CA TYR A 74 -2.98 13.28 7.51
C TYR A 74 -3.20 13.34 6.00
N THR A 75 -2.37 14.10 5.28
CA THR A 75 -2.35 14.14 3.81
C THR A 75 -1.86 12.77 3.29
N PRO A 76 -2.47 12.20 2.23
CA PRO A 76 -3.47 12.79 1.33
C PRO A 76 -4.93 12.63 1.77
N PHE A 77 -5.22 11.83 2.79
CA PHE A 77 -6.60 11.52 3.19
C PHE A 77 -7.35 12.75 3.71
N ARG A 78 -6.71 13.57 4.55
CA ARG A 78 -7.28 14.83 5.07
C ARG A 78 -7.76 15.75 3.95
N GLU A 79 -6.99 15.85 2.86
CA GLU A 79 -7.34 16.68 1.69
C GLU A 79 -8.50 16.10 0.89
N ALA A 80 -8.68 14.77 0.92
CA ALA A 80 -9.84 14.09 0.35
C ALA A 80 -11.09 14.14 1.26
N GLY A 81 -11.03 14.80 2.42
CA GLY A 81 -12.14 14.92 3.38
C GLY A 81 -11.98 14.05 4.64
N GLY A 82 -10.84 13.36 4.79
CA GLY A 82 -10.44 12.60 5.98
C GLY A 82 -11.38 11.45 6.33
N LEU A 83 -11.35 11.06 7.61
CA LEU A 83 -12.11 9.92 8.12
C LEU A 83 -13.62 10.07 7.90
N GLY A 84 -14.14 11.29 8.08
CA GLY A 84 -15.56 11.57 7.90
C GLY A 84 -16.04 11.27 6.47
N LYS A 85 -15.25 11.65 5.46
CA LYS A 85 -15.59 11.34 4.07
C LYS A 85 -15.41 9.86 3.76
N ALA A 86 -14.36 9.22 4.25
CA ALA A 86 -14.17 7.78 4.10
C ALA A 86 -15.34 6.96 4.70
N ALA A 87 -15.82 7.35 5.88
CA ALA A 87 -16.97 6.74 6.53
C ALA A 87 -18.27 6.95 5.73
N GLN A 88 -18.44 8.08 5.05
CA GLN A 88 -19.58 8.26 4.12
C GLN A 88 -19.48 7.36 2.89
N VAL A 89 -18.27 7.09 2.41
CA VAL A 89 -18.01 6.32 1.18
C VAL A 89 -18.12 4.81 1.40
N PHE A 90 -17.70 4.32 2.56
CA PHE A 90 -17.67 2.87 2.88
C PHE A 90 -18.66 2.46 3.99
N GLY A 91 -19.21 3.41 4.74
CA GLY A 91 -20.12 3.13 5.85
C GLY A 91 -19.47 2.26 6.92
N ASP A 92 -20.27 1.33 7.45
CA ASP A 92 -19.84 0.35 8.46
C ASP A 92 -18.75 -0.60 7.94
N ASN A 93 -18.54 -0.68 6.62
CA ASN A 93 -17.52 -1.52 6.03
C ASN A 93 -16.11 -0.92 6.08
N LEU A 94 -15.94 0.34 6.47
CA LEU A 94 -14.61 0.98 6.48
C LEU A 94 -13.60 0.23 7.36
N GLY A 95 -13.98 -0.08 8.61
CA GLY A 95 -13.10 -0.80 9.55
C GLY A 95 -12.69 -2.18 9.02
N PRO A 96 -13.66 -3.08 8.74
CA PRO A 96 -13.39 -4.40 8.19
C PRO A 96 -12.55 -4.36 6.90
N LEU A 97 -12.78 -3.36 6.04
CA LEU A 97 -12.01 -3.18 4.82
C LEU A 97 -10.55 -2.81 5.11
N LEU A 98 -10.27 -1.96 6.10
CA LEU A 98 -8.89 -1.63 6.47
C LEU A 98 -8.16 -2.84 7.05
N ASP A 99 -8.85 -3.65 7.86
CA ASP A 99 -8.29 -4.89 8.41
C ASP A 99 -7.94 -5.88 7.30
N GLU A 100 -8.86 -6.11 6.36
CA GLU A 100 -8.65 -6.98 5.21
C GLU A 100 -7.49 -6.49 4.33
N LEU A 101 -7.43 -5.19 4.04
CA LEU A 101 -6.36 -4.62 3.22
C LEU A 101 -5.00 -4.72 3.93
N ASN A 102 -4.93 -4.51 5.24
CA ASN A 102 -3.70 -4.73 5.98
C ASN A 102 -3.24 -6.19 5.87
N GLU A 103 -4.14 -7.16 6.04
CA GLU A 103 -3.82 -8.57 5.91
C GLU A 103 -3.34 -8.93 4.49
N VAL A 104 -4.10 -8.56 3.47
CA VAL A 104 -3.85 -8.99 2.09
C VAL A 104 -2.65 -8.27 1.45
N LEU A 105 -2.38 -7.02 1.82
CA LEU A 105 -1.33 -6.23 1.18
C LEU A 105 0.03 -6.42 1.84
N THR A 106 0.08 -6.67 3.15
CA THR A 106 1.35 -6.70 3.90
C THR A 106 1.97 -8.09 4.00
N VAL A 107 1.16 -9.15 3.97
CA VAL A 107 1.58 -10.56 4.09
C VAL A 107 1.97 -11.16 2.76
#